data_AF-A0A2E4S3Y9-F1
#
_entry.id   AF-A0A2E4S3Y9-F1
#
_cell.length_a   1.000
_cell.length_b   1.000
_cell.length_c   1.000
_cell.angle_alpha   90.00
_cell.angle_beta   90.00
_cell.angle_gamma   90.00
#
_symmetry.space_group_name_H-M   'P 1'
#
loop_
_entity.id
_entity.type
_entity.pdbx_description
1 polymer ?
#
loop_
_entity_poly.entity_id
_entity_poly.type
_entity_poly.pdbx_seq_one_letter_code
_entity_poly.pdbx_strand_id
1 'polypeptide(L)'
;MYFLSLAAPAAHGEAAGGAAFPPFDPWHFPSQLFWLAILFGALYLALSRFILPKLGGVIESREDTIADSLDEAARLNEQSKEAKQQQDLALAEARAKARETADKARAKVEAEIAAETAKVDGELAERLAEAESRIQTMRTEAMSNVEQIATNATQAMLGRLGIAVNEAEARQAVARNTQQEG
;
A
#
# COMPACT_ATOMS: atom_id res chain seq x y z
N MET A 1 -50.20 58.71 -62.11
CA MET A 1 -51.66 58.65 -62.29
C MET A 1 -52.27 58.98 -60.94
N TYR A 2 -53.01 60.10 -60.88
CA TYR A 2 -53.89 60.66 -59.84
C TYR A 2 -53.97 59.91 -58.49
N PHE A 3 -53.81 60.54 -57.32
CA PHE A 3 -54.71 61.57 -56.81
C PHE A 3 -53.98 62.68 -56.04
N LEU A 4 -54.09 63.89 -56.60
CA LEU A 4 -54.07 65.14 -55.87
C LEU A 4 -55.42 65.23 -55.12
N SER A 5 -55.41 65.43 -53.80
CA SER A 5 -56.60 65.96 -53.11
C SER A 5 -56.16 66.95 -52.03
N LEU A 6 -56.58 68.17 -52.28
CA LEU A 6 -56.33 69.46 -51.66
C LEU A 6 -55.97 69.48 -50.16
N ALA A 7 -54.80 70.06 -49.88
CA ALA A 7 -54.60 70.84 -48.66
C ALA A 7 -55.42 72.14 -48.78
N ALA A 8 -56.37 72.34 -47.87
CA ALA A 8 -56.98 73.64 -47.61
C ALA A 8 -56.31 74.27 -46.38
N PRO A 9 -55.94 75.56 -46.41
CA PRO A 9 -55.34 76.25 -45.29
C PRO A 9 -56.45 76.76 -44.36
N ALA A 10 -56.44 76.34 -43.09
CA ALA A 10 -57.24 76.96 -42.05
C ALA A 10 -56.30 77.60 -41.03
N ALA A 11 -55.83 78.79 -41.35
CA ALA A 11 -55.41 79.75 -40.35
C ALA A 11 -56.68 80.42 -39.81
N HIS A 12 -57.05 80.16 -38.56
CA HIS A 12 -57.93 80.99 -37.75
C HIS A 12 -57.28 81.10 -36.37
N GLY A 13 -56.70 82.25 -36.08
CA GLY A 13 -56.57 82.73 -34.71
C GLY A 13 -57.67 83.77 -34.48
N GLU A 14 -58.41 83.65 -33.38
CA GLU A 14 -58.70 84.77 -32.47
C GLU A 14 -59.27 84.23 -31.15
N ALA A 15 -58.92 84.87 -30.05
CA ALA A 15 -59.15 84.45 -28.68
C ALA A 15 -60.49 84.97 -28.12
N ALA A 16 -61.26 84.11 -27.43
CA ALA A 16 -62.09 84.47 -26.27
C ALA A 16 -62.79 83.22 -25.68
N GLY A 17 -62.51 82.90 -24.40
CA GLY A 17 -63.39 82.08 -23.55
C GLY A 17 -63.08 80.57 -23.45
N GLY A 18 -62.24 80.20 -22.48
CA GLY A 18 -62.44 79.00 -21.64
C GLY A 18 -62.59 77.60 -22.27
N ALA A 19 -62.15 77.35 -23.51
CA ALA A 19 -62.18 76.01 -24.09
C ALA A 19 -60.80 75.34 -23.97
N ALA A 20 -60.69 74.36 -23.07
CA ALA A 20 -59.52 73.50 -22.95
C ALA A 20 -59.17 72.84 -24.29
N PHE A 21 -57.88 72.60 -24.56
CA PHE A 21 -57.41 71.85 -25.73
C PHE A 21 -58.26 70.59 -25.92
N PRO A 22 -58.91 70.34 -27.09
CA PRO A 22 -59.94 69.31 -27.22
C PRO A 22 -59.51 67.90 -26.78
N PRO A 23 -58.23 67.48 -26.94
CA PRO A 23 -57.73 66.23 -26.35
C PRO A 23 -57.61 66.17 -24.82
N PHE A 24 -57.61 67.31 -24.13
CA PHE A 24 -57.51 67.43 -22.67
C PHE A 24 -58.81 67.95 -22.03
N ASP A 25 -59.96 67.60 -22.61
CA ASP A 25 -61.26 67.87 -22.00
C ASP A 25 -61.49 66.93 -20.78
N PRO A 26 -61.61 67.46 -19.55
CA PRO A 26 -61.64 66.67 -18.32
C PRO A 26 -62.80 65.68 -18.20
N TRP A 27 -63.84 65.86 -19.01
CA TRP A 27 -65.04 65.03 -18.97
C TRP A 27 -64.80 63.56 -19.36
N HIS A 28 -63.76 63.27 -20.15
CA HIS A 28 -63.46 61.91 -20.64
C HIS A 28 -62.46 61.14 -19.76
N PHE A 29 -61.70 61.84 -18.88
CA PHE A 29 -60.71 61.20 -18.01
C PHE A 29 -61.30 60.16 -17.05
N PRO A 30 -62.48 60.32 -16.43
CA PRO A 30 -63.03 59.31 -15.53
C PRO A 30 -63.26 57.95 -16.19
N SER A 31 -63.74 57.94 -17.44
CA SER A 31 -63.95 56.70 -18.20
C SER A 31 -62.63 56.03 -18.59
N GLN A 32 -61.64 56.83 -19.01
CA GLN A 32 -60.30 56.32 -19.31
C GLN A 32 -59.62 55.74 -18.07
N LEU A 33 -59.73 56.43 -16.92
CA LEU A 33 -59.20 55.95 -15.64
C LEU A 33 -59.94 54.70 -15.15
N PHE A 34 -61.25 54.59 -15.37
CA PHE A 34 -62.03 53.39 -15.03
C PHE A 34 -61.55 52.17 -15.84
N TRP A 35 -61.44 52.29 -17.16
CA TRP A 35 -60.93 51.20 -18.00
C TRP A 35 -59.45 50.90 -17.74
N LEU A 36 -58.64 51.92 -17.47
CA LEU A 36 -57.25 51.75 -17.05
C LEU A 36 -57.18 50.96 -15.75
N ALA A 37 -58.00 51.29 -14.75
CA ALA A 37 -58.04 50.57 -13.48
C ALA A 37 -58.47 49.10 -13.67
N ILE A 38 -59.45 48.83 -14.54
CA ILE A 38 -59.86 47.46 -14.86
C ILE A 38 -58.72 46.69 -15.54
N LEU A 39 -58.12 47.24 -16.60
CA LEU A 39 -57.04 46.59 -17.33
C LEU A 39 -55.80 46.40 -16.45
N PHE A 40 -55.43 47.42 -15.70
CA PHE A 40 -54.31 47.38 -14.77
C PHE A 40 -54.56 46.36 -13.66
N GLY A 41 -55.77 46.30 -13.10
CA GLY A 41 -56.15 45.29 -12.11
C GLY A 41 -56.10 43.87 -12.68
N ALA A 42 -56.63 43.66 -13.88
CA ALA A 42 -56.58 42.37 -14.57
C ALA A 42 -55.12 41.94 -14.86
N LEU A 43 -54.29 42.87 -15.35
CA LEU A 43 -52.87 42.64 -15.60
C LEU A 43 -52.10 42.35 -14.30
N TYR A 44 -52.38 43.11 -13.23
CA TYR A 44 -51.79 42.92 -11.91
C TYR A 44 -52.12 41.54 -11.35
N LEU A 45 -53.39 41.11 -11.42
CA LEU A 45 -53.80 39.77 -10.98
C LEU A 45 -53.12 38.67 -11.83
N ALA A 46 -53.01 38.85 -13.14
CA ALA A 46 -52.30 37.92 -14.01
C ALA A 46 -50.81 37.80 -13.65
N LEU A 47 -50.12 38.93 -13.45
CA LEU A 47 -48.71 38.96 -13.02
C LEU A 47 -48.52 38.33 -11.64
N SER A 48 -49.33 38.75 -10.67
CA SER A 48 -49.27 38.30 -9.29
C SER A 48 -49.52 36.80 -9.18
N ARG A 49 -50.51 36.26 -9.91
CA ARG A 49 -50.95 34.88 -9.75
C ARG A 49 -50.28 33.86 -10.68
N PHE A 50 -49.76 34.29 -11.83
CA PHE A 50 -49.18 33.38 -12.82
C PHE A 50 -47.70 33.63 -13.11
N ILE A 51 -47.27 34.88 -13.26
CA ILE A 51 -45.91 35.18 -13.74
C ILE A 51 -44.90 35.17 -12.59
N LEU A 52 -45.19 35.88 -11.50
CA LEU A 52 -44.35 35.88 -10.30
C LEU A 52 -44.11 34.48 -9.70
N PRO A 53 -45.13 33.61 -9.50
CA PRO A 53 -44.88 32.27 -8.96
C PRO A 53 -44.04 31.40 -9.90
N LYS A 54 -44.18 31.56 -11.23
CA LYS A 54 -43.34 30.85 -12.19
C LYS A 54 -41.88 31.30 -12.13
N LEU A 55 -41.63 32.59 -11.96
CA LEU A 55 -40.27 33.11 -11.85
C LEU A 55 -39.62 32.69 -10.52
N GLY A 56 -40.38 32.73 -9.42
CA GLY A 56 -39.93 32.23 -8.11
C GLY A 56 -39.54 30.75 -8.15
N GLY A 57 -40.35 29.90 -8.79
CA GLY A 57 -40.04 28.47 -8.90
C GLY A 57 -38.76 28.15 -9.69
N VAL A 58 -38.37 28.99 -10.66
CA VAL A 58 -37.11 28.80 -11.40
C VAL A 58 -35.89 29.18 -10.57
N ILE A 59 -36.01 30.21 -9.73
CA ILE A 59 -34.94 30.63 -8.82
C ILE A 59 -34.74 29.55 -7.76
N GLU A 60 -35.82 29.14 -7.10
CA GLU A 60 -35.80 28.07 -6.09
C GLU A 60 -35.19 26.78 -6.66
N SER A 61 -35.66 26.32 -7.84
CA SER A 61 -35.13 25.11 -8.46
C SER A 61 -33.63 25.18 -8.74
N ARG A 62 -33.10 26.37 -9.08
CA ARG A 62 -31.65 26.56 -9.27
C ARG A 62 -30.91 26.55 -7.95
N GLU A 63 -31.43 27.21 -6.94
CA GLU A 63 -30.85 27.22 -5.59
C GLU A 63 -30.80 25.81 -5.01
N ASP A 64 -31.91 25.06 -5.09
CA ASP A 64 -32.01 23.65 -4.68
C ASP A 64 -30.99 22.78 -5.42
N THR A 65 -30.92 22.90 -6.75
CA THR A 65 -29.97 22.10 -7.55
C THR A 65 -28.51 22.41 -7.17
N ILE A 66 -28.20 23.68 -6.91
CA ILE A 66 -26.84 24.08 -6.50
C ILE A 66 -26.56 23.54 -5.10
N ALA A 67 -27.49 23.69 -4.15
CA ALA A 67 -27.35 23.17 -2.80
C ALA A 67 -27.14 21.65 -2.80
N ASP A 68 -27.99 20.91 -3.52
CA ASP A 68 -27.87 19.45 -3.68
C ASP A 68 -26.52 19.06 -4.28
N SER A 69 -26.06 19.79 -5.30
CA SER A 69 -24.77 19.51 -5.94
C SER A 69 -23.57 19.78 -5.01
N LEU A 70 -23.65 20.81 -4.16
CA LEU A 70 -22.62 21.14 -3.19
C LEU A 70 -22.59 20.12 -2.06
N ASP A 71 -23.76 19.71 -1.56
CA ASP A 71 -23.88 18.69 -0.52
C ASP A 71 -23.38 17.33 -1.02
N GLU A 72 -23.74 16.94 -2.25
CA GLU A 72 -23.23 15.73 -2.88
C GLU A 72 -21.72 15.79 -3.08
N ALA A 73 -21.18 16.92 -3.56
CA ALA A 73 -19.75 17.11 -3.71
C ALA A 73 -19.02 17.06 -2.35
N ALA A 74 -19.59 17.65 -1.30
CA ALA A 74 -19.04 17.60 0.05
C ALA A 74 -19.02 16.16 0.58
N ARG A 75 -20.12 15.41 0.39
CA ARG A 75 -20.23 14.00 0.77
C ARG A 75 -19.20 13.12 0.05
N LEU A 76 -19.08 13.27 -1.27
CA LEU A 76 -18.11 12.51 -2.08
C LEU A 76 -16.66 12.85 -1.71
N ASN A 77 -16.39 14.12 -1.41
CA ASN A 77 -15.07 14.56 -0.95
C ASN A 77 -14.74 13.93 0.42
N GLU A 78 -15.70 13.91 1.35
CA GLU A 78 -15.49 13.29 2.65
C GLU A 78 -15.28 11.78 2.55
N GLN A 79 -16.09 11.07 1.76
CA GLN A 79 -15.88 9.65 1.47
C GLN A 79 -14.51 9.39 0.83
N SER A 80 -14.05 10.27 -0.06
CA SER A 80 -12.73 10.15 -0.69
C SER A 80 -11.60 10.34 0.32
N LYS A 81 -11.73 11.30 1.25
CA LYS A 81 -10.75 11.50 2.33
C LYS A 81 -10.72 10.29 3.27
N GLU A 82 -11.88 9.78 3.66
CA GLU A 82 -11.97 8.59 4.52
C GLU A 82 -11.35 7.37 3.82
N ALA A 83 -11.71 7.12 2.56
CA ALA A 83 -11.13 6.05 1.76
C ALA A 83 -9.60 6.19 1.62
N LYS A 84 -9.11 7.43 1.44
CA LYS A 84 -7.68 7.71 1.39
C LYS A 84 -6.99 7.42 2.72
N GLN A 85 -7.57 7.83 3.84
CA GLN A 85 -7.03 7.53 5.16
C GLN A 85 -6.99 6.02 5.43
N GLN A 86 -8.06 5.30 5.10
CA GLN A 86 -8.10 3.84 5.25
C GLN A 86 -7.06 3.15 4.36
N GLN A 87 -6.87 3.61 3.12
CA GLN A 87 -5.81 3.11 2.24
C GLN A 87 -4.42 3.37 2.82
N ASP A 88 -4.16 4.58 3.30
CA ASP A 88 -2.86 4.96 3.87
C ASP A 88 -2.56 4.13 5.15
N LEU A 89 -3.57 3.88 5.99
CA LEU A 89 -3.47 2.99 7.16
C LEU A 89 -3.21 1.53 6.75
N ALA A 90 -3.99 1.00 5.80
CA ALA A 90 -3.82 -0.37 5.32
C ALA A 90 -2.44 -0.59 4.68
N LEU A 91 -1.92 0.41 3.95
CA LEU A 91 -0.56 0.37 3.41
C LEU A 91 0.51 0.39 4.50
N ALA A 92 0.32 1.20 5.56
CA ALA A 92 1.23 1.24 6.69
C ALA A 92 1.25 -0.11 7.44
N GLU A 93 0.06 -0.68 7.72
CA GLU A 93 -0.08 -1.98 8.37
C GLU A 93 0.53 -3.11 7.53
N ALA A 94 0.24 -3.15 6.22
CA ALA A 94 0.79 -4.15 5.31
C ALA A 94 2.33 -4.09 5.27
N ARG A 95 2.91 -2.89 5.23
CA ARG A 95 4.36 -2.70 5.28
C ARG A 95 4.96 -3.13 6.62
N ALA A 96 4.29 -2.83 7.73
CA ALA A 96 4.72 -3.26 9.06
C ALA A 96 4.71 -4.79 9.17
N LYS A 97 3.61 -5.43 8.75
CA LYS A 97 3.46 -6.90 8.75
C LYS A 97 4.46 -7.59 7.83
N ALA A 98 4.76 -7.01 6.67
CA ALA A 98 5.77 -7.52 5.76
C ALA A 98 7.18 -7.49 6.41
N ARG A 99 7.54 -6.38 7.07
CA ARG A 99 8.81 -6.27 7.81
C ARG A 99 8.87 -7.28 8.94
N GLU A 100 7.83 -7.37 9.76
CA GLU A 100 7.74 -8.33 10.86
C GLU A 100 7.88 -9.78 10.35
N THR A 101 7.21 -10.11 9.24
CA THR A 101 7.32 -11.46 8.64
C THR A 101 8.72 -11.73 8.12
N ALA A 102 9.35 -10.75 7.47
CA ALA A 102 10.72 -10.88 6.98
C ALA A 102 11.72 -11.07 8.14
N ASP A 103 11.57 -10.31 9.22
CA ASP A 103 12.44 -10.40 10.39
C ASP A 103 12.24 -11.74 11.12
N LYS A 104 11.00 -12.21 11.28
CA LYS A 104 10.71 -13.56 11.83
C LYS A 104 11.29 -14.67 10.96
N ALA A 105 11.17 -14.56 9.64
CA ALA A 105 11.74 -15.54 8.71
C ALA A 105 13.26 -15.58 8.81
N ARG A 106 13.94 -14.42 8.86
CA ARG A 106 15.38 -14.33 9.06
C ARG A 106 15.82 -14.97 10.37
N ALA A 107 15.18 -14.59 11.48
CA ALA A 107 15.50 -15.14 12.79
C ALA A 107 15.29 -16.67 12.84
N LYS A 108 14.24 -17.18 12.20
CA LYS A 108 13.98 -18.61 12.10
C LYS A 108 15.07 -19.32 11.29
N VAL A 109 15.43 -18.79 10.12
CA VAL A 109 16.50 -19.36 9.28
C VAL A 109 17.84 -19.36 10.00
N GLU A 110 18.18 -18.27 10.69
CA GLU A 110 19.42 -18.18 11.46
C GLU A 110 19.47 -19.20 12.61
N ALA A 111 18.34 -19.39 13.30
CA ALA A 111 18.22 -20.43 14.33
C ALA A 111 18.33 -21.86 13.75
N GLU A 112 17.71 -22.12 12.60
CA GLU A 112 17.81 -23.42 11.92
C GLU A 112 19.23 -23.70 11.43
N ILE A 113 19.92 -22.70 10.87
CA ILE A 113 21.33 -22.80 10.46
C ILE A 113 22.19 -23.11 11.69
N ALA A 114 22.05 -22.35 12.78
CA ALA A 114 22.83 -22.58 13.99
C ALA A 114 22.61 -23.98 14.57
N ALA A 115 21.36 -24.47 14.57
CA ALA A 115 21.03 -25.81 15.04
C ALA A 115 21.64 -26.91 14.15
N GLU A 116 21.53 -26.79 12.83
CA GLU A 116 22.10 -27.79 11.91
C GLU A 116 23.64 -27.75 11.94
N THR A 117 24.26 -26.56 12.02
CA THR A 117 25.71 -26.44 12.20
C THR A 117 26.16 -27.12 13.47
N ALA A 118 25.51 -26.86 14.62
CA ALA A 118 25.86 -27.50 15.88
C ALA A 118 25.71 -29.03 15.83
N LYS A 119 24.69 -29.54 15.13
CA LYS A 119 24.48 -30.97 14.91
C LYS A 119 25.59 -31.58 14.04
N VAL A 120 25.90 -30.96 12.91
CA VAL A 120 26.97 -31.40 12.00
C VAL A 120 28.33 -31.37 12.69
N ASP A 121 28.63 -30.33 13.47
CA ASP A 121 29.86 -30.22 14.25
C ASP A 121 29.95 -31.34 15.29
N GLY A 122 28.84 -31.69 15.95
CA GLY A 122 28.74 -32.81 16.87
C GLY A 122 29.01 -34.17 16.18
N GLU A 123 28.35 -34.43 15.06
CA GLU A 123 28.57 -35.65 14.26
C GLU A 123 30.01 -35.74 13.74
N LEU A 124 30.61 -34.62 13.35
CA LEU A 124 32.00 -34.56 12.90
C LEU A 124 32.97 -34.86 14.04
N ALA A 125 32.73 -34.30 15.24
CA ALA A 125 33.54 -34.55 16.42
C ALA A 125 33.51 -36.04 16.82
N GLU A 126 32.33 -36.68 16.77
CA GLU A 126 32.19 -38.11 17.04
C GLU A 126 32.96 -38.96 16.01
N ARG A 127 32.81 -38.67 14.71
CA ARG A 127 33.55 -39.37 13.65
C ARG A 127 35.06 -39.19 13.76
N LEU A 128 35.52 -38.00 14.14
CA LEU A 128 36.93 -37.73 14.39
C LEU A 128 37.44 -38.57 15.57
N ALA A 129 36.70 -38.62 16.68
CA ALA A 129 37.06 -39.44 17.84
C ALA A 129 37.11 -40.95 17.50
N GLU A 130 36.15 -41.45 16.71
CA GLU A 130 36.16 -42.84 16.24
C GLU A 130 37.38 -43.12 15.35
N ALA A 131 37.67 -42.22 14.40
CA ALA A 131 38.82 -42.35 13.52
C ALA A 131 40.14 -42.33 14.30
N GLU A 132 40.28 -41.42 15.27
CA GLU A 132 41.45 -41.33 16.17
C GLU A 132 41.65 -42.64 16.94
N SER A 133 40.58 -43.21 17.50
CA SER A 133 40.60 -44.49 18.22
C SER A 133 40.99 -45.67 17.31
N ARG A 134 40.48 -45.70 16.08
CA ARG A 134 40.87 -46.70 15.07
C ARG A 134 42.34 -46.57 14.68
N ILE A 135 42.84 -45.36 14.48
CA ILE A 135 44.25 -45.10 14.19
C ILE A 135 45.14 -45.56 15.34
N GLN A 136 44.77 -45.24 16.59
CA GLN A 136 45.48 -45.69 17.80
C GLN A 136 45.55 -47.22 17.90
N THR A 137 44.42 -47.90 17.60
CA THR A 137 44.35 -49.37 17.60
C THR A 137 45.25 -49.96 16.52
N MET A 138 45.13 -49.49 15.27
CA MET A 138 45.98 -49.94 14.16
C MET A 138 47.47 -49.68 14.42
N ARG A 139 47.81 -48.55 15.03
CA ARG A 139 49.19 -48.23 15.43
C ARG A 139 49.71 -49.24 16.46
N THR A 140 48.92 -49.52 17.48
CA THR A 140 49.29 -50.48 18.54
C THR A 140 49.48 -51.88 17.98
N GLU A 141 48.55 -52.35 17.12
CA GLU A 141 48.66 -53.64 16.43
C GLU A 141 49.89 -53.71 15.52
N ALA A 142 50.14 -52.66 14.73
CA ALA A 142 51.31 -52.61 13.86
C ALA A 142 52.63 -52.67 14.66
N MET A 143 52.73 -51.93 15.77
CA MET A 143 53.91 -51.98 16.66
C MET A 143 54.08 -53.35 17.31
N SER A 144 53.01 -53.99 17.78
CA SER A 144 53.05 -55.35 18.32
C SER A 144 53.50 -56.36 17.26
N ASN A 145 53.04 -56.22 16.01
CA ASN A 145 53.47 -57.08 14.90
C ASN A 145 54.96 -56.91 14.60
N VAL A 146 55.47 -55.67 14.64
CA VAL A 146 56.92 -55.38 14.48
C VAL A 146 57.74 -56.03 15.59
N GLU A 147 57.32 -55.90 16.86
CA GLU A 147 58.00 -56.56 18.00
C GLU A 147 58.04 -58.08 17.85
N GLN A 148 56.95 -58.68 17.39
CA GLN A 148 56.87 -60.12 17.15
C GLN A 148 57.77 -60.57 16.00
N ILE A 149 57.81 -59.82 14.88
CA ILE A 149 58.71 -60.09 13.76
C ILE A 149 60.17 -59.97 14.19
N ALA A 150 60.52 -58.92 14.94
CA ALA A 150 61.87 -58.72 15.47
C ALA A 150 62.28 -59.86 16.40
N THR A 151 61.42 -60.27 17.34
CA THR A 151 61.65 -61.41 18.24
C THR A 151 61.90 -62.69 17.45
N ASN A 152 61.03 -63.00 16.48
CA ASN A 152 61.15 -64.19 15.63
C ASN A 152 62.46 -64.16 14.82
N ALA A 153 62.84 -63.00 14.28
CA ALA A 153 64.08 -62.83 13.53
C ALA A 153 65.32 -63.02 14.43
N THR A 154 65.32 -62.46 15.64
CA THR A 154 66.40 -62.64 16.63
C THR A 154 66.55 -64.09 17.05
N GLN A 155 65.44 -64.79 17.33
CA GLN A 155 65.46 -66.23 17.64
C GLN A 155 65.99 -67.07 16.46
N ALA A 156 65.53 -66.79 15.23
CA ALA A 156 65.99 -67.50 14.06
C ALA A 156 67.50 -67.31 13.80
N MET A 157 68.02 -66.10 14.02
CA MET A 157 69.45 -65.80 13.89
C MET A 157 70.29 -66.48 14.98
N LEU A 158 69.87 -66.43 16.24
CA LEU A 158 70.56 -67.09 17.36
C LEU A 158 70.53 -68.62 17.25
N GLY A 159 69.41 -69.17 16.80
CA GLY A 159 69.28 -70.60 16.52
C GLY A 159 70.26 -71.08 15.44
N ARG A 160 70.50 -70.28 14.39
CA ARG A 160 71.54 -70.56 13.38
C ARG A 160 72.97 -70.53 13.95
N LEU A 161 73.20 -69.81 15.04
CA LEU A 161 74.48 -69.73 15.75
C LEU A 161 74.64 -70.81 16.85
N GLY A 162 73.65 -71.69 17.02
CA GLY A 162 73.69 -72.78 18.00
C GLY A 162 73.35 -72.35 19.43
N ILE A 163 72.82 -71.14 19.63
CA ILE A 163 72.43 -70.60 20.95
C ILE A 163 70.92 -70.70 21.08
N ALA A 164 70.44 -71.51 22.04
CA ALA A 164 69.01 -71.61 22.34
C ALA A 164 68.62 -70.52 23.34
N VAL A 165 67.75 -69.59 22.91
CA VAL A 165 67.18 -68.54 23.77
C VAL A 165 65.68 -68.72 23.85
N ASN A 166 65.13 -68.64 25.05
CA ASN A 166 63.68 -68.78 25.24
C ASN A 166 62.95 -67.52 24.73
N GLU A 167 61.71 -67.68 24.28
CA GLU A 167 60.91 -66.58 23.69
C GLU A 167 60.73 -65.38 24.61
N ALA A 168 60.58 -65.59 25.91
CA ALA A 168 60.47 -64.54 26.90
C ALA A 168 61.78 -63.72 27.03
N GLU A 169 62.94 -64.37 26.96
CA GLU A 169 64.25 -63.69 27.00
C GLU A 169 64.50 -62.89 25.70
N ALA A 170 64.15 -63.45 24.55
CA ALA A 170 64.26 -62.77 23.26
C ALA A 170 63.35 -61.53 23.20
N ARG A 171 62.08 -61.64 23.64
CA ARG A 171 61.17 -60.48 23.75
C ARG A 171 61.70 -59.41 24.70
N GLN A 172 62.21 -59.81 25.86
CA GLN A 172 62.72 -58.86 26.86
C GLN A 172 64.00 -58.14 26.42
N ALA A 173 64.80 -58.76 25.54
CA ALA A 173 65.96 -58.11 24.91
C ALA A 173 65.54 -57.14 23.80
N VAL A 174 64.58 -57.53 22.94
CA VAL A 174 64.03 -56.65 21.90
C VAL A 174 63.34 -55.43 22.51
N ALA A 175 62.48 -55.63 23.52
CA ALA A 175 61.77 -54.55 24.22
C ALA A 175 62.71 -53.55 24.93
N ARG A 176 63.86 -54.03 25.46
CA ARG A 176 64.86 -53.15 26.06
C ARG A 176 65.59 -52.29 25.03
N ASN A 177 65.83 -52.81 23.83
CA ASN A 177 66.51 -52.07 22.76
C ASN A 177 65.56 -51.08 22.05
N THR A 178 64.28 -51.44 21.86
CA THR A 178 63.29 -50.51 21.28
C THR A 178 62.97 -49.31 22.18
N GLN A 179 63.15 -49.41 23.50
CA GLN A 179 63.04 -48.27 24.43
C GLN A 179 64.31 -47.40 24.51
N GLN A 180 65.44 -47.81 23.93
CA GLN A 180 66.67 -47.00 23.90
C GLN A 180 66.80 -46.11 22.65
N GLU A 181 66.04 -46.38 21.58
CA GLU A 181 66.10 -45.63 20.31
C GLU A 181 64.92 -44.67 20.05
N GLY A 182 63.87 -44.68 20.89
CA GLY A 182 62.73 -43.75 20.83
C GLY A 182 62.86 -42.58 21.79
#